data_AF-A0A1G1DVZ5-F1
#
_entry.id   AF-A0A1G1DVZ5-F1
#
_cell.length_a   1.000
_cell.length_b   1.000
_cell.length_c   1.000
_cell.angle_alpha   90.00
_cell.angle_beta   90.00
_cell.angle_gamma   90.00
#
_symmetry.space_group_name_H-M   'P 1'
#
loop_
_entity.id
_entity.type
_entity.pdbx_description
1 polymer ?
#
loop_
_entity_poly.entity_id
_entity_poly.type
_entity_poly.pdbx_seq_one_letter_code
_entity_poly.pdbx_strand_id
1 'polypeptide(L)'
;MKSISSKKKFLLILTVLIAVILTAYLLVSKGKNRAIKKSLEIYINAIVNKDFDTIFKYHAHSQRLVAVATKYPETLETQINEIYKEQKALYEEAKLMDNIKEFWSEKFLMVKDMRYRINKIEMVRDIENPTSPIRERIDALMEVEVEYTNIDTAPNFHKRIKSVIYLVRMVHSKNVIRSSFEEMGGKRWLFKSIDIKERSLKYW
;
A
#
# COMPACT_ATOMS: atom_id res chain seq x y z
N MET A 1 54.91 -15.99 13.45
CA MET A 1 53.45 -15.88 13.20
C MET A 1 52.74 -16.97 14.00
N LYS A 2 51.87 -16.62 14.97
CA LYS A 2 51.14 -17.62 15.78
C LYS A 2 50.07 -18.29 14.90
N SER A 3 50.22 -19.60 14.66
CA SER A 3 49.23 -20.43 13.96
C SER A 3 47.91 -20.41 14.73
N ILE A 4 46.86 -19.86 14.11
CA ILE A 4 45.50 -19.86 14.65
C ILE A 4 45.01 -21.32 14.65
N SER A 5 44.68 -21.87 15.83
CA SER A 5 44.19 -23.25 15.96
C SER A 5 42.97 -23.49 15.06
N SER A 6 42.81 -24.71 14.52
CA SER A 6 41.74 -24.98 13.53
C SER A 6 40.34 -24.66 14.08
N LYS A 7 40.14 -24.81 15.39
CA LYS A 7 38.92 -24.39 16.11
C LYS A 7 38.66 -22.89 16.01
N LYS A 8 39.69 -22.05 16.17
CA LYS A 8 39.57 -20.59 16.02
C LYS A 8 39.31 -20.18 14.57
N LYS A 9 39.89 -20.88 13.59
CA LYS A 9 39.59 -20.66 12.16
C LYS A 9 38.15 -21.03 11.84
N PHE A 10 37.67 -22.16 12.33
CA PHE A 10 36.29 -22.61 12.15
C PHE A 10 35.29 -21.63 12.77
N LEU A 11 35.56 -21.16 14.00
CA LEU A 11 34.70 -20.20 14.69
C LEU A 11 34.64 -18.84 13.96
N LEU A 12 35.76 -18.42 13.35
CA LEU A 12 35.86 -17.18 12.57
C LEU A 12 35.13 -17.29 11.23
N ILE A 13 35.17 -18.46 10.58
CA ILE A 13 34.39 -18.73 9.35
C ILE A 13 32.88 -18.71 9.67
N LEU A 14 32.47 -19.33 10.79
CA LEU A 14 31.07 -19.38 11.20
C LEU A 14 30.50 -17.99 11.51
N THR A 15 31.24 -17.14 12.23
CA THR A 15 30.80 -15.76 12.52
C THR A 15 30.70 -14.91 11.26
N VAL A 16 31.64 -15.04 10.32
CA VAL A 16 31.56 -14.35 9.02
C VAL A 16 30.35 -14.83 8.22
N LEU A 17 30.07 -16.14 8.19
CA LEU A 17 28.91 -16.69 7.48
C LEU A 17 27.59 -16.15 8.05
N ILE A 18 27.45 -16.13 9.39
CA ILE A 18 26.28 -15.57 10.07
C ILE A 18 26.12 -14.08 9.75
N ALA A 19 27.22 -13.32 9.78
CA ALA A 19 27.20 -11.89 9.44
C ALA A 19 26.77 -11.67 7.98
N VAL A 20 27.24 -12.47 7.03
CA VAL A 20 26.84 -12.39 5.61
C VAL A 20 25.35 -12.70 5.46
N ILE A 21 24.85 -13.77 6.11
CA ILE A 21 23.43 -14.14 6.06
C ILE A 21 22.55 -13.03 6.66
N LEU A 22 22.92 -12.49 7.81
CA LEU A 22 22.21 -11.36 8.45
C LEU A 22 22.20 -10.11 7.56
N THR A 23 23.34 -9.79 6.95
CA THR A 23 23.45 -8.60 6.09
C THR A 23 22.61 -8.77 4.82
N ALA A 24 22.64 -9.95 4.19
CA ALA A 24 21.79 -10.27 3.04
C ALA A 24 20.30 -10.23 3.41
N TYR A 25 19.91 -10.79 4.55
CA TYR A 25 18.54 -10.73 5.06
C TYR A 25 18.06 -9.28 5.29
N LEU A 26 18.90 -8.44 5.92
CA LEU A 26 18.61 -7.03 6.14
C LEU A 26 18.46 -6.26 4.82
N LEU A 27 19.30 -6.54 3.82
CA LEU A 27 19.21 -5.90 2.49
C LEU A 27 17.92 -6.28 1.76
N VAL A 28 17.53 -7.55 1.76
CA VAL A 28 16.29 -8.02 1.12
C VAL A 28 15.05 -7.46 1.82
N SER A 29 15.04 -7.44 3.15
CA SER A 29 13.93 -6.87 3.95
C SER A 29 13.78 -5.36 3.73
N LYS A 30 14.90 -4.61 3.72
CA LYS A 30 14.91 -3.18 3.40
C LYS A 30 14.39 -2.89 1.99
N GLY A 31 14.72 -3.74 1.01
CA GLY A 31 14.24 -3.60 -0.37
C GLY A 31 12.71 -3.68 -0.50
N LYS A 32 12.08 -4.64 0.19
CA LYS A 32 10.61 -4.80 0.18
C LYS A 32 9.92 -3.60 0.83
N ASN A 33 10.36 -3.18 2.00
CA ASN A 33 9.80 -2.02 2.72
C ASN A 33 9.93 -0.73 1.90
N ARG A 34 11.05 -0.55 1.19
CA ARG A 34 11.27 0.59 0.31
C ARG A 34 10.28 0.62 -0.87
N ALA A 35 10.00 -0.53 -1.48
CA ALA A 35 9.06 -0.62 -2.60
C ALA A 35 7.61 -0.33 -2.17
N ILE A 36 7.20 -0.83 -1.00
CA ILE A 36 5.90 -0.55 -0.39
C ILE A 36 5.75 0.95 -0.13
N LYS A 37 6.74 1.52 0.58
CA LYS A 37 6.78 2.95 0.92
C LYS A 37 6.67 3.83 -0.33
N LYS A 38 7.51 3.55 -1.35
CA LYS A 38 7.48 4.29 -2.61
C LYS A 38 6.12 4.22 -3.30
N SER A 39 5.45 3.06 -3.27
CA SER A 39 4.13 2.89 -3.90
C SER A 39 3.06 3.69 -3.16
N LEU A 40 3.10 3.70 -1.83
CA LEU A 40 2.18 4.51 -1.03
C LEU A 40 2.43 6.01 -1.23
N GLU A 41 3.69 6.46 -1.27
CA GLU A 41 4.02 7.87 -1.54
C GLU A 41 3.50 8.32 -2.91
N ILE A 42 3.64 7.48 -3.95
CA ILE A 42 3.08 7.75 -5.28
C ILE A 42 1.56 7.89 -5.21
N TYR A 43 0.88 6.98 -4.49
CA TYR A 43 -0.57 7.04 -4.34
C TYR A 43 -1.05 8.29 -3.61
N ILE A 44 -0.43 8.61 -2.46
CA ILE A 44 -0.72 9.82 -1.69
C ILE A 44 -0.55 11.07 -2.55
N ASN A 45 0.58 11.18 -3.26
CA ASN A 45 0.84 12.32 -4.13
C ASN A 45 -0.18 12.43 -5.27
N ALA A 46 -0.63 11.29 -5.83
CA ALA A 46 -1.66 11.29 -6.87
C ALA A 46 -3.01 11.79 -6.34
N ILE A 47 -3.41 11.38 -5.13
CA ILE A 47 -4.63 11.89 -4.47
C ILE A 47 -4.53 13.41 -4.24
N VAL A 48 -3.42 13.87 -3.64
CA VAL A 48 -3.19 15.30 -3.37
C VAL A 48 -3.21 16.15 -4.64
N ASN A 49 -2.62 15.64 -5.73
CA ASN A 49 -2.54 16.33 -7.02
C ASN A 49 -3.76 16.10 -7.93
N LYS A 50 -4.76 15.31 -7.48
CA LYS A 50 -5.94 14.92 -8.26
C LYS A 50 -5.60 14.22 -9.59
N ASP A 51 -4.49 13.47 -9.62
CA ASP A 51 -4.07 12.68 -10.78
C ASP A 51 -4.79 11.33 -10.79
N PHE A 52 -5.99 11.31 -11.38
CA PHE A 52 -6.83 10.12 -11.43
C PHE A 52 -6.20 8.96 -12.20
N ASP A 53 -5.37 9.22 -13.21
CA ASP A 53 -4.71 8.15 -13.97
C ASP A 53 -3.77 7.34 -13.08
N THR A 54 -3.02 8.02 -12.22
CA THR A 54 -2.14 7.36 -11.26
C THR A 54 -2.95 6.71 -10.13
N ILE A 55 -4.00 7.37 -9.62
CA ILE A 55 -4.90 6.79 -8.60
C ILE A 55 -5.46 5.46 -9.11
N PHE A 56 -6.06 5.45 -10.31
CA PHE A 56 -6.65 4.27 -10.93
C PHE A 56 -5.66 3.10 -11.05
N LYS A 57 -4.41 3.40 -11.44
CA LYS A 57 -3.32 2.39 -11.59
C LYS A 57 -2.84 1.81 -10.27
N TYR A 58 -2.93 2.57 -9.18
CA TYR A 58 -2.47 2.18 -7.85
C TYR A 58 -3.60 1.73 -6.92
N HIS A 59 -4.87 1.87 -7.33
CA HIS A 59 -6.03 1.47 -6.55
C HIS A 59 -6.38 0.00 -6.76
N ALA A 60 -6.32 -0.82 -5.70
CA ALA A 60 -6.48 -2.26 -5.78
C ALA A 60 -7.86 -2.69 -6.27
N HIS A 61 -8.93 -1.96 -5.90
CA HIS A 61 -10.28 -2.30 -6.33
C HIS A 61 -10.46 -2.08 -7.84
N SER A 62 -9.99 -0.94 -8.37
CA SER A 62 -10.08 -0.66 -9.81
C SER A 62 -9.23 -1.65 -10.62
N GLN A 63 -8.02 -1.97 -10.15
CA GLN A 63 -7.17 -2.98 -10.79
C GLN A 63 -7.76 -4.40 -10.73
N ARG A 64 -8.57 -4.71 -9.71
CA ARG A 64 -9.32 -5.98 -9.63
C ARG A 64 -10.39 -6.07 -10.72
N LEU A 65 -11.12 -4.98 -10.95
CA LEU A 65 -12.13 -4.93 -12.03
C LEU A 65 -11.47 -5.12 -13.40
N VAL A 66 -10.35 -4.43 -13.64
CA VAL A 66 -9.54 -4.61 -14.87
C VAL A 66 -9.10 -6.07 -15.03
N ALA A 67 -8.62 -6.71 -13.96
CA ALA A 67 -8.20 -8.11 -14.00
C ALA A 67 -9.35 -9.11 -14.25
N VAL A 68 -10.60 -8.73 -13.97
CA VAL A 68 -11.77 -9.55 -14.30
C VAL A 68 -12.13 -9.37 -15.78
N ALA A 69 -12.12 -8.12 -16.28
CA ALA A 69 -12.35 -7.80 -17.69
C ALA A 69 -11.33 -8.47 -18.62
N THR A 70 -10.06 -8.58 -18.19
CA THR A 70 -8.99 -9.19 -19.00
C THR A 70 -9.14 -10.69 -19.27
N LYS A 71 -10.15 -11.35 -18.70
CA LYS A 71 -10.51 -12.74 -19.02
C LYS A 71 -11.24 -12.88 -20.36
N TYR A 72 -11.76 -11.79 -20.93
CA TYR A 72 -12.53 -11.78 -22.18
C TYR A 72 -11.82 -10.88 -23.22
N PRO A 73 -10.87 -11.44 -24.00
CA PRO A 73 -9.95 -10.65 -24.82
C PRO A 73 -10.62 -9.87 -25.96
N GLU A 74 -11.77 -10.32 -26.47
CA GLU A 74 -12.45 -9.73 -27.63
C GLU A 74 -13.00 -8.32 -27.38
N THR A 75 -13.23 -7.94 -26.11
CA THR A 75 -13.81 -6.64 -25.71
C THR A 75 -12.92 -5.89 -24.72
N LEU A 76 -11.65 -6.27 -24.63
CA LEU A 76 -10.72 -5.85 -23.58
C LEU A 76 -10.61 -4.33 -23.44
N GLU A 77 -10.32 -3.63 -24.55
CA GLU A 77 -10.05 -2.20 -24.54
C GLU A 77 -11.29 -1.39 -24.17
N THR A 78 -12.45 -1.75 -24.75
CA THR A 78 -13.73 -1.11 -24.44
C THR A 78 -14.09 -1.27 -22.96
N GLN A 79 -13.97 -2.48 -22.41
CA GLN A 79 -14.28 -2.74 -21.00
C GLN A 79 -13.34 -2.00 -20.05
N ILE A 80 -12.04 -1.93 -20.35
CA ILE A 80 -11.09 -1.17 -19.52
C ILE A 80 -11.43 0.32 -19.53
N ASN A 81 -11.80 0.87 -20.69
CA ASN A 81 -12.20 2.26 -20.81
C ASN A 81 -13.51 2.57 -20.07
N GLU A 82 -14.48 1.66 -20.08
CA GLU A 82 -15.71 1.77 -19.30
C GLU A 82 -15.43 1.76 -17.80
N ILE A 83 -14.62 0.80 -17.31
CA ILE A 83 -14.20 0.73 -15.91
C ILE A 83 -13.49 2.03 -15.50
N TYR A 84 -12.59 2.55 -16.34
CA TYR A 84 -11.91 3.81 -16.05
C TYR A 84 -12.91 4.97 -15.89
N LYS A 85 -13.85 5.12 -16.83
CA LYS A 85 -14.86 6.20 -16.80
C LYS A 85 -15.76 6.10 -15.58
N GLU A 86 -16.26 4.91 -15.27
CA GLU A 86 -17.11 4.67 -14.11
C GLU A 86 -16.37 4.97 -12.80
N GLN A 87 -15.15 4.44 -12.66
CA GLN A 87 -14.34 4.67 -11.46
C GLN A 87 -13.98 6.16 -11.29
N LYS A 88 -13.74 6.87 -12.39
CA LYS A 88 -13.50 8.32 -12.37
C LYS A 88 -14.73 9.08 -11.90
N ALA A 89 -15.90 8.78 -12.45
CA ALA A 89 -17.16 9.39 -12.04
C ALA A 89 -17.42 9.15 -10.54
N LEU A 90 -17.29 7.91 -10.07
CA LEU A 90 -17.42 7.57 -8.65
C LEU A 90 -16.42 8.32 -7.76
N TYR A 91 -15.18 8.48 -8.22
CA TYR A 91 -14.16 9.24 -7.49
C TYR A 91 -14.51 10.73 -7.41
N GLU A 92 -14.96 11.32 -8.52
CA GLU A 92 -15.35 12.73 -8.60
C GLU A 92 -16.58 13.03 -7.74
N GLU A 93 -17.59 12.15 -7.79
CA GLU A 93 -18.86 12.27 -7.06
C GLU A 93 -18.77 11.90 -5.58
N ALA A 94 -17.72 11.19 -5.16
CA ALA A 94 -17.50 10.85 -3.75
C ALA A 94 -17.61 12.11 -2.88
N LYS A 95 -18.28 11.97 -1.73
CA LYS A 95 -18.50 13.00 -0.71
C LYS A 95 -17.89 12.54 0.61
N LEU A 96 -17.48 13.50 1.44
CA LEU A 96 -17.06 13.20 2.80
C LEU A 96 -18.29 12.77 3.60
N MET A 97 -18.35 11.51 3.97
CA MET A 97 -19.37 10.98 4.89
C MET A 97 -18.73 10.72 6.25
N ASP A 98 -19.55 10.48 7.28
CA ASP A 98 -19.07 10.23 8.64
C ASP A 98 -18.28 8.92 8.78
N ASN A 99 -18.31 8.05 7.76
CA ASN A 99 -17.66 6.74 7.76
C ASN A 99 -16.44 6.69 6.82
N ILE A 100 -15.27 6.44 7.41
CA ILE A 100 -13.99 6.33 6.70
C ILE A 100 -13.86 5.03 5.89
N LYS A 101 -14.71 4.04 6.15
CA LYS A 101 -14.69 2.77 5.41
C LYS A 101 -15.33 2.87 4.02
N GLU A 102 -15.86 4.04 3.67
CA GLU A 102 -16.45 4.24 2.37
C GLU A 102 -15.44 4.28 1.24
N PHE A 103 -15.95 3.94 0.06
CA PHE A 103 -15.18 3.95 -1.16
C PHE A 103 -14.67 5.37 -1.46
N TRP A 104 -13.39 5.50 -1.78
CA TRP A 104 -12.70 6.78 -2.02
C TRP A 104 -12.59 7.71 -0.80
N SER A 105 -12.73 7.21 0.43
CA SER A 105 -12.57 8.04 1.63
C SER A 105 -11.19 8.71 1.70
N GLU A 106 -10.15 8.09 1.15
CA GLU A 106 -8.79 8.65 1.07
C GLU A 106 -8.73 10.01 0.36
N LYS A 107 -9.68 10.32 -0.53
CA LYS A 107 -9.82 11.62 -1.21
C LYS A 107 -9.94 12.77 -0.22
N PHE A 108 -10.53 12.51 0.94
CA PHE A 108 -10.77 13.51 1.98
C PHE A 108 -9.75 13.46 3.11
N LEU A 109 -9.07 12.32 3.27
CA LEU A 109 -8.05 12.13 4.30
C LEU A 109 -6.67 12.60 3.83
N MET A 110 -6.39 12.52 2.52
CA MET A 110 -5.11 12.89 1.93
C MET A 110 -5.21 14.25 1.24
N VAL A 111 -4.98 15.33 2.00
CA VAL A 111 -5.12 16.72 1.52
C VAL A 111 -3.77 17.42 1.36
N LYS A 112 -3.73 18.48 0.55
CA LYS A 112 -2.49 19.19 0.17
C LYS A 112 -1.65 19.70 1.35
N ASP A 113 -2.31 20.18 2.41
CA ASP A 113 -1.64 20.82 3.56
C ASP A 113 -1.31 19.83 4.69
N MET A 114 -1.41 18.53 4.43
CA MET A 114 -1.03 17.50 5.39
C MET A 114 0.48 17.26 5.41
N ARG A 115 1.01 16.99 6.60
CA ARG A 115 2.33 16.37 6.78
C ARG A 115 2.12 14.93 7.14
N TYR A 116 2.90 14.01 6.57
CA TYR A 116 2.80 12.61 6.90
C TYR A 116 4.15 11.92 7.08
N ARG A 117 4.15 10.86 7.89
CA ARG A 117 5.31 9.99 8.13
C ARG A 117 4.87 8.53 8.17
N ILE A 118 5.53 7.69 7.39
CA ILE A 118 5.34 6.24 7.44
C ILE A 118 6.26 5.67 8.53
N ASN A 119 5.67 5.22 9.64
CA ASN A 119 6.38 4.82 10.86
C ASN A 119 6.74 3.33 10.88
N LYS A 120 5.76 2.47 10.60
CA LYS A 120 5.91 1.00 10.65
C LYS A 120 5.37 0.40 9.37
N ILE A 121 6.02 -0.63 8.86
CA ILE A 121 5.52 -1.50 7.78
C ILE A 121 5.52 -2.92 8.31
N GLU A 122 4.35 -3.54 8.37
CA GLU A 122 4.14 -4.90 8.84
C GLU A 122 3.53 -5.74 7.71
N MET A 123 4.09 -6.91 7.50
CA MET A 123 3.61 -7.85 6.49
C MET A 123 2.60 -8.78 7.16
N VAL A 124 1.33 -8.65 6.82
CA VAL A 124 0.22 -9.38 7.45
C VAL A 124 -0.33 -10.42 6.47
N ARG A 125 -0.60 -11.63 6.96
CA ARG A 125 -1.26 -12.67 6.14
C ARG A 125 -2.74 -12.32 5.96
N ASP A 126 -3.21 -12.36 4.73
CA ASP A 126 -4.62 -12.18 4.38
C ASP A 126 -5.37 -13.51 4.62
N ILE A 127 -5.96 -13.63 5.82
CA ILE A 127 -6.65 -14.84 6.29
C ILE A 127 -8.14 -14.86 5.84
N GLU A 128 -8.68 -13.74 5.37
CA GLU A 128 -10.12 -13.54 5.16
C GLU A 128 -10.69 -14.18 3.86
N ASN A 129 -9.92 -14.95 3.10
CA ASN A 129 -10.39 -15.50 1.82
C ASN A 129 -10.15 -17.03 1.67
N PRO A 130 -11.08 -17.88 2.14
CA PRO A 130 -10.92 -19.34 2.15
C PRO A 130 -10.98 -20.01 0.76
N THR A 131 -11.32 -19.28 -0.31
CA THR A 131 -11.57 -19.84 -1.65
C THR A 131 -10.32 -20.02 -2.53
N SER A 132 -9.10 -19.83 -2.01
CA SER A 132 -7.87 -20.00 -2.80
C SER A 132 -6.75 -20.64 -1.98
N PRO A 133 -6.61 -21.99 -1.98
CA PRO A 133 -5.74 -22.71 -1.05
C PRO A 133 -4.22 -22.57 -1.24
N ILE A 134 -3.73 -21.89 -2.29
CA ILE A 134 -2.38 -22.20 -2.83
C ILE A 134 -1.32 -21.08 -2.67
N ARG A 135 -1.67 -19.85 -2.27
CA ARG A 135 -0.65 -18.78 -2.07
C ARG A 135 -0.97 -17.95 -0.84
N GLU A 136 -0.05 -17.93 0.13
CA GLU A 136 -0.06 -16.95 1.24
C GLU A 136 -0.13 -15.54 0.63
N ARG A 137 -1.30 -14.92 0.66
CA ARG A 137 -1.47 -13.52 0.28
C ARG A 137 -0.94 -12.70 1.45
N ILE A 138 0.13 -11.96 1.21
CA ILE A 138 0.72 -11.07 2.20
C ILE A 138 0.37 -9.64 1.81
N ASP A 139 -0.40 -8.97 2.68
CA ASP A 139 -0.67 -7.55 2.62
C ASP A 139 0.40 -6.80 3.43
N ALA A 140 0.68 -5.56 3.04
CA ALA A 140 1.51 -4.66 3.83
C ALA A 140 0.60 -3.68 4.58
N LEU A 141 0.60 -3.77 5.90
CA LEU A 141 -0.05 -2.82 6.80
C LEU A 141 0.96 -1.76 7.23
N MET A 142 0.65 -0.49 7.00
CA MET A 142 1.53 0.62 7.37
C MET A 142 0.86 1.55 8.36
N GLU A 143 1.61 1.97 9.37
CA GLU A 143 1.20 3.08 10.23
C GLU A 143 1.68 4.40 9.61
N VAL A 144 0.73 5.21 9.17
CA VAL A 144 0.97 6.52 8.57
C VAL A 144 0.48 7.59 9.53
N GLU A 145 1.41 8.25 10.20
CA GLU A 145 1.11 9.40 11.04
C GLU A 145 0.88 10.62 10.16
N VAL A 146 -0.24 11.31 10.37
CA VAL A 146 -0.67 12.47 9.59
C VAL A 146 -0.97 13.62 10.54
N GLU A 147 -0.48 14.81 10.20
CA GLU A 147 -0.77 16.09 10.85
C GLU A 147 -1.35 17.06 9.82
N TYR A 148 -2.50 17.64 10.12
CA TYR A 148 -3.15 18.65 9.28
C TYR A 148 -2.75 20.04 9.77
N THR A 149 -2.03 20.78 8.93
CA THR A 149 -1.50 22.10 9.31
C THR A 149 -2.54 23.22 9.18
N ASN A 150 -3.62 22.98 8.43
CA ASN A 150 -4.67 23.95 8.13
C ASN A 150 -6.06 23.37 8.48
N ILE A 151 -6.76 24.00 9.42
CA ILE A 151 -8.07 23.58 9.93
C ILE A 151 -9.16 23.51 8.84
N ASP A 152 -9.10 24.38 7.83
CA ASP A 152 -10.12 24.47 6.78
C ASP A 152 -10.08 23.26 5.86
N THR A 153 -8.86 22.76 5.60
CA THR A 153 -8.60 21.58 4.76
C THR A 153 -8.65 20.27 5.53
N ALA A 154 -8.62 20.32 6.87
CA ALA A 154 -8.61 19.12 7.70
C ALA A 154 -9.92 18.32 7.58
N PRO A 155 -9.89 16.97 7.59
CA PRO A 155 -11.10 16.17 7.57
C PRO A 155 -12.00 16.49 8.78
N ASN A 156 -13.31 16.55 8.54
CA ASN A 156 -14.30 16.80 9.58
C ASN A 156 -15.19 15.58 9.78
N PHE A 157 -14.98 14.87 10.89
CA PHE A 157 -15.85 13.78 11.33
C PHE A 157 -16.44 14.23 12.67
N HIS A 158 -17.51 15.04 12.62
CA HIS A 158 -18.08 15.79 13.75
C HIS A 158 -17.16 16.87 14.36
N LYS A 159 -15.84 16.64 14.38
CA LYS A 159 -14.80 17.60 14.76
C LYS A 159 -13.64 17.56 13.76
N ARG A 160 -12.98 18.70 13.58
CA ARG A 160 -11.80 18.82 12.70
C ARG A 160 -10.61 18.07 13.31
N ILE A 161 -10.06 17.14 12.53
CA ILE A 161 -8.89 16.36 12.95
C ILE A 161 -7.63 17.23 12.82
N LYS A 162 -6.83 17.29 13.88
CA LYS A 162 -5.51 17.92 13.88
C LYS A 162 -4.39 16.93 13.54
N SER A 163 -4.44 15.74 14.12
CA SER A 163 -3.49 14.67 13.82
C SER A 163 -4.09 13.29 14.06
N VAL A 164 -3.62 12.28 13.33
CA VAL A 164 -4.10 10.90 13.42
C VAL A 164 -3.07 9.93 12.87
N ILE A 165 -3.09 8.68 13.33
CA ILE A 165 -2.37 7.57 12.71
C ILE A 165 -3.36 6.75 11.91
N TYR A 166 -3.15 6.70 10.60
CA TYR A 166 -3.87 5.82 9.70
C TYR A 166 -3.17 4.46 9.57
N LEU A 167 -3.98 3.42 9.47
CA LEU A 167 -3.59 2.06 9.16
C LEU A 167 -3.87 1.83 7.68
N VAL A 168 -2.85 2.00 6.84
CA VAL A 168 -2.98 1.86 5.38
C VAL A 168 -2.59 0.45 4.96
N ARG A 169 -3.50 -0.24 4.26
CA ARG A 169 -3.24 -1.57 3.71
C ARG A 169 -2.89 -1.46 2.23
N MET A 170 -1.79 -2.09 1.85
CA MET A 170 -1.40 -2.28 0.45
C MET A 170 -1.36 -3.77 0.13
N VAL A 171 -1.82 -4.13 -1.06
CA VAL A 171 -1.79 -5.49 -1.58
C VAL A 171 -0.84 -5.56 -2.77
N HIS A 172 -0.09 -6.65 -2.89
CA HIS A 172 0.75 -6.85 -4.06
C HIS A 172 -0.11 -7.07 -5.32
N SER A 173 0.19 -6.39 -6.41
CA SER A 173 -0.49 -6.50 -7.72
C SER A 173 -0.76 -7.94 -8.17
N LYS A 174 0.21 -8.86 -8.04
CA LYS A 174 0.06 -10.31 -8.27
C LYS A 174 -1.09 -10.99 -7.51
N ASN A 175 -1.51 -10.46 -6.37
CA ASN A 175 -2.61 -11.02 -5.57
C ASN A 175 -3.98 -10.55 -6.09
N VAL A 176 -4.00 -9.42 -6.81
CA VAL A 176 -5.18 -8.77 -7.39
C VAL A 176 -5.40 -9.21 -8.83
N ILE A 177 -4.34 -9.19 -9.63
CA ILE A 177 -4.34 -9.54 -11.05
C ILE A 177 -4.01 -11.03 -11.16
N ARG A 178 -5.05 -11.87 -11.32
CA ARG A 178 -4.91 -13.34 -11.48
C ARG A 178 -4.55 -13.78 -12.91
N SER A 179 -4.33 -12.86 -13.84
CA SER A 179 -4.06 -13.20 -15.23
C SER A 179 -2.60 -13.57 -15.46
N SER A 180 -2.38 -14.60 -16.29
CA SER A 180 -1.08 -14.99 -16.86
C SER A 180 -0.40 -13.88 -17.68
N PHE A 181 -1.13 -12.82 -17.99
CA PHE A 181 -0.61 -11.57 -18.54
C PHE A 181 0.09 -10.73 -17.45
N GLU A 182 1.22 -11.22 -16.93
CA GLU A 182 2.08 -10.48 -15.99
C GLU A 182 2.69 -9.19 -16.61
N GLU A 183 2.53 -8.99 -17.93
CA GLU A 183 3.20 -7.91 -18.67
C GLU A 183 2.49 -6.55 -18.62
N MET A 184 1.20 -6.47 -18.25
CA MET A 184 0.47 -5.19 -18.27
C MET A 184 0.62 -4.34 -16.99
N GLY A 185 1.32 -4.81 -15.97
CA GLY A 185 1.49 -4.05 -14.73
C GLY A 185 2.64 -4.58 -13.90
N GLY A 186 3.81 -3.94 -14.02
CA GLY A 186 5.00 -4.28 -13.26
C GLY A 186 4.73 -4.52 -11.78
N LYS A 187 5.48 -5.43 -11.17
CA LYS A 187 5.36 -5.83 -9.75
C LYS A 187 5.31 -4.61 -8.82
N ARG A 188 4.10 -4.19 -8.43
CA ARG A 188 3.85 -3.02 -7.57
C ARG A 188 2.89 -3.34 -6.42
N TRP A 189 2.88 -2.47 -5.42
CA TRP A 189 1.95 -2.48 -4.31
C TRP A 189 0.79 -1.52 -4.60
N LEU A 190 -0.43 -1.99 -4.38
CA LEU A 190 -1.67 -1.27 -4.68
C LEU A 190 -2.37 -0.92 -3.37
N PHE A 191 -2.91 0.29 -3.27
CA PHE A 191 -3.73 0.74 -2.15
C PHE A 191 -5.01 -0.08 -2.06
N LYS A 192 -5.25 -0.71 -0.90
CA LYS A 192 -6.41 -1.56 -0.64
C LYS A 192 -7.42 -0.87 0.27
N SER A 193 -6.96 -0.27 1.37
CA SER A 193 -7.83 0.42 2.32
C SER A 193 -7.05 1.33 3.26
N ILE A 194 -7.79 2.21 3.94
CA ILE A 194 -7.31 3.07 5.02
C ILE A 194 -8.27 2.96 6.19
N ASP A 195 -7.73 2.74 7.39
CA ASP A 195 -8.48 2.74 8.65
C ASP A 195 -7.86 3.74 9.63
N ILE A 196 -8.64 4.21 10.62
CA ILE A 196 -8.12 5.01 11.73
C ILE A 196 -7.65 4.09 12.86
N LYS A 197 -6.48 4.38 13.43
CA LYS A 197 -6.10 3.85 14.75
C LYS A 197 -6.86 4.62 15.83
N GLU A 198 -7.96 4.06 16.33
CA GLU A 198 -9.02 4.74 17.15
C GLU A 198 -8.52 5.59 18.33
N ARG A 199 -7.32 5.33 18.87
CA ARG A 199 -6.71 6.08 19.99
C ARG A 199 -5.69 7.14 19.59
N SER A 200 -5.46 7.33 18.29
CA SER A 200 -4.47 8.27 17.76
C SER A 200 -5.05 9.63 17.36
N LEU A 201 -6.37 9.73 17.30
CA LEU A 201 -7.08 10.94 16.89
C LEU A 201 -6.87 12.08 17.89
N LYS A 202 -6.42 13.22 17.39
CA LYS A 202 -6.42 14.50 18.10
C LYS A 202 -7.22 15.50 17.29
N TYR A 203 -8.11 16.21 17.95
CA TYR A 203 -8.91 17.29 17.36
C TYR A 203 -8.24 18.64 17.65
N TRP A 204 -8.68 19.68 16.93
CA TRP A 204 -8.35 21.07 17.24
C TRP A 204 -9.00 21.52 18.55
#